data_AF-A0A8H7IST0-F1
#
_entry.id   AF-A0A8H7IST0-F1
#
_cell.length_a   1.000
_cell.length_b   1.000
_cell.length_c   1.000
_cell.angle_alpha   90.00
_cell.angle_beta   90.00
_cell.angle_gamma   90.00
#
_symmetry.space_group_name_H-M   'P 1'
#
loop_
_entity.id
_entity.type
_entity.pdbx_description
1 polymer ?
#
loop_
_entity_poly.entity_id
_entity_poly.type
_entity_poly.pdbx_seq_one_letter_code
_entity_poly.pdbx_strand_id
1 'polypeptide(L)'
;MLILSSNILYALTSFLPLTAGIGTPELTDTSTSKSNVNSHCPPRTTTTIEEQRAAFANFTNLIYTPGGNVTEAYLTYVAEDYIQHNPNTLSGRQNSIDAVQAVINAGATFEIINTAFEDDWGYAFLRVNFAGAAQPTAVVDILRMNGSCIVEHWDVMQERPANATNPIAMWS
;
A
#
# COMPACT_ATOMS: atom_id res chain seq x y z
N MET A 1 -11.07 25.72 13.83
CA MET A 1 -10.98 26.37 12.51
C MET A 1 -10.57 25.29 11.52
N LEU A 2 -11.56 24.61 10.92
CA LEU A 2 -11.33 23.57 9.92
C LEU A 2 -11.08 24.26 8.58
N ILE A 3 -9.92 24.05 7.97
CA ILE A 3 -9.68 24.38 6.57
C ILE A 3 -9.77 23.07 5.80
N LEU A 4 -10.96 22.83 5.24
CA LEU A 4 -11.16 21.89 4.14
C LEU A 4 -10.44 22.47 2.92
N SER A 5 -9.47 21.76 2.36
CA SER A 5 -8.90 22.11 1.06
C SER A 5 -8.82 20.88 0.15
N SER A 6 -9.56 21.02 -0.95
CA SER A 6 -9.32 20.46 -2.27
C SER A 6 -9.70 19.01 -2.54
N ASN A 7 -10.94 18.87 -3.02
CA ASN A 7 -11.41 17.80 -3.89
C ASN A 7 -10.47 17.62 -5.09
N ILE A 8 -9.76 16.50 -5.14
CA ILE A 8 -9.20 15.99 -6.41
C ILE A 8 -10.29 15.11 -7.03
N LEU A 9 -10.91 15.66 -8.06
CA LEU A 9 -11.96 15.03 -8.86
C LEU A 9 -11.33 14.02 -9.82
N TYR A 10 -11.33 12.73 -9.46
CA TYR A 10 -11.13 11.67 -10.46
C TYR A 10 -12.48 11.35 -11.11
N ALA A 11 -12.53 11.49 -12.43
CA ALA A 11 -13.72 11.25 -13.24
C ALA A 11 -14.13 9.77 -13.21
N LEU A 12 -15.18 9.45 -12.46
CA LEU A 12 -15.90 8.18 -12.56
C LEU A 12 -16.99 8.34 -13.63
N THR A 13 -16.76 7.78 -14.81
CA THR A 13 -17.82 7.59 -15.80
C THR A 13 -18.72 6.44 -15.34
N SER A 14 -19.98 6.78 -15.10
CA SER A 14 -21.06 5.88 -14.73
C SER A 14 -21.43 4.95 -15.88
N PHE A 15 -21.25 3.64 -15.71
CA PHE A 15 -21.92 2.62 -16.52
C PHE A 15 -23.04 1.98 -15.70
N LEU A 16 -24.27 2.06 -16.23
CA LEU A 16 -25.47 1.40 -15.71
C LEU A 16 -25.40 -0.12 -15.95
N PRO A 17 -26.03 -0.94 -15.09
CA PRO A 17 -25.97 -2.39 -15.20
C PRO A 17 -26.92 -2.91 -16.29
N LEU A 18 -26.43 -3.81 -17.14
CA LEU A 18 -27.27 -4.61 -18.02
C LEU A 18 -27.52 -5.97 -17.33
N THR A 19 -28.76 -6.21 -16.92
CA THR A 19 -29.22 -7.50 -16.40
C THR A 19 -29.56 -8.44 -17.56
N ALA A 20 -28.93 -9.62 -17.62
CA ALA A 20 -29.52 -10.84 -18.19
C ALA A 20 -28.69 -12.08 -17.84
N GLY A 21 -29.37 -13.13 -17.38
CA GLY A 21 -28.93 -14.52 -17.59
C GLY A 21 -28.49 -15.29 -16.35
N ILE A 22 -29.45 -15.95 -15.69
CA ILE A 22 -29.20 -17.04 -14.75
C ILE A 22 -28.61 -18.22 -15.54
N GLY A 23 -27.39 -18.61 -15.17
CA GLY A 23 -26.78 -19.88 -15.55
C GLY A 23 -25.74 -20.22 -14.50
N THR A 24 -26.02 -21.23 -13.68
CA THR A 24 -25.05 -21.82 -12.76
C THR A 24 -24.28 -22.94 -13.46
N PRO A 25 -22.95 -22.85 -13.58
CA PRO A 25 -22.11 -24.02 -13.67
C PRO A 25 -21.35 -24.22 -12.35
N GLU A 26 -21.69 -25.33 -11.70
CA GLU A 26 -20.81 -26.30 -11.05
C GLU A 26 -19.42 -25.82 -10.60
N LEU A 27 -19.23 -25.83 -9.27
CA LEU A 27 -17.96 -25.61 -8.60
C LEU A 27 -16.96 -26.71 -8.98
N THR A 28 -16.07 -26.40 -9.93
CA THR A 28 -14.82 -27.13 -10.08
C THR A 28 -13.81 -26.53 -9.11
N ASP A 29 -13.67 -27.16 -7.94
CA ASP A 29 -12.55 -26.96 -7.04
C ASP A 29 -11.26 -27.29 -7.80
N THR A 30 -10.64 -26.24 -8.32
CA THR A 30 -9.28 -26.30 -8.85
C THR A 30 -8.39 -25.55 -7.86
N SER A 31 -8.29 -26.09 -6.64
CA SER A 31 -7.17 -25.86 -5.74
C SER A 31 -5.86 -26.32 -6.42
N THR A 32 -5.36 -25.54 -7.38
CA THR A 32 -3.94 -25.50 -7.68
C THR A 32 -3.28 -24.50 -6.75
N SER A 33 -3.12 -24.91 -5.49
CA SER A 33 -2.13 -24.33 -4.59
C SER A 33 -0.74 -24.58 -5.18
N LYS A 34 -0.31 -23.71 -6.11
CA LYS A 34 1.12 -23.39 -6.22
C LYS A 34 1.44 -22.52 -5.02
N SER A 35 1.80 -23.15 -3.91
CA SER A 35 2.40 -22.44 -2.79
C SER A 35 3.61 -21.68 -3.34
N ASN A 36 3.52 -20.35 -3.42
CA ASN A 36 4.68 -19.52 -3.69
C ASN A 36 5.68 -19.83 -2.57
N VAL A 37 6.79 -20.51 -2.90
CA VAL A 37 7.76 -21.04 -1.93
C VAL A 37 8.36 -19.94 -1.04
N ASN A 38 8.25 -18.68 -1.48
CA ASN A 38 8.73 -17.49 -0.76
C ASN A 38 7.62 -16.69 -0.07
N SER A 39 6.35 -17.11 -0.12
CA SER A 39 5.27 -16.35 0.51
C SER A 39 5.38 -16.38 2.04
N HIS A 40 5.19 -15.22 2.64
CA HIS A 40 5.02 -15.02 4.07
C HIS A 40 3.54 -15.05 4.50
N CYS A 41 2.62 -15.21 3.54
CA CYS A 41 1.19 -15.32 3.74
C CYS A 41 0.66 -16.70 3.25
N PRO A 42 -0.28 -17.35 3.96
CA PRO A 42 -0.92 -16.91 5.20
C PRO A 42 0.06 -16.86 6.40
N PRO A 43 -0.29 -16.16 7.49
CA PRO A 43 0.55 -16.03 8.68
C PRO A 43 1.08 -17.38 9.19
N ARG A 44 2.37 -17.42 9.54
CA ARG A 44 2.98 -18.59 10.18
C ARG A 44 2.75 -18.53 11.69
N THR A 45 2.50 -19.66 12.32
CA THR A 45 2.12 -19.74 13.75
C THR A 45 3.25 -19.43 14.74
N THR A 46 4.50 -19.34 14.29
CA THR A 46 5.70 -19.20 15.17
C THR A 46 6.72 -18.20 14.65
N THR A 47 6.28 -17.06 14.09
CA THR A 47 7.19 -16.00 13.62
C THR A 47 7.74 -15.15 14.77
N THR A 48 9.06 -15.01 14.88
CA THR A 48 9.69 -14.13 15.89
C THR A 48 9.50 -12.67 15.53
N ILE A 49 9.60 -11.76 16.52
CA ILE A 49 9.50 -10.32 16.27
C ILE A 49 10.57 -9.82 15.29
N GLU A 50 11.77 -10.40 15.33
CA GLU A 50 12.86 -10.09 14.39
C GLU A 50 12.50 -10.47 12.96
N GLU A 51 11.85 -11.62 12.76
CA GLU A 51 11.38 -12.05 11.44
C GLU A 51 10.25 -11.17 10.91
N GLN A 52 9.34 -10.72 11.78
CA GLN A 52 8.28 -9.77 11.40
C GLN A 52 8.88 -8.43 10.98
N ARG A 53 9.79 -7.88 11.79
CA ARG A 53 10.52 -6.65 11.49
C ARG A 53 11.30 -6.77 10.18
N ALA A 54 11.97 -7.89 9.94
CA ALA A 54 12.70 -8.14 8.70
C ALA A 54 11.76 -8.22 7.49
N ALA A 55 10.59 -8.86 7.62
CA ALA A 55 9.59 -8.91 6.57
C ALA A 55 9.07 -7.50 6.21
N PHE A 56 8.76 -6.66 7.20
CA PHE A 56 8.39 -5.26 6.98
C PHE A 56 9.52 -4.46 6.30
N ALA A 57 10.76 -4.60 6.76
CA ALA A 57 11.93 -3.93 6.17
C ALA A 57 12.15 -4.34 4.70
N ASN A 58 11.99 -5.63 4.39
CA ASN A 58 12.12 -6.13 3.02
C ASN A 58 10.99 -5.64 2.13
N PHE A 59 9.74 -5.65 2.63
CA PHE A 59 8.59 -5.13 1.92
C PHE A 59 8.76 -3.65 1.56
N THR A 60 9.11 -2.81 2.53
CA THR A 60 9.33 -1.38 2.32
C THR A 60 10.48 -1.10 1.35
N ASN A 61 11.59 -1.85 1.45
CA ASN A 61 12.70 -1.73 0.50
C ASN A 61 12.29 -2.11 -0.93
N LEU A 62 11.49 -3.17 -1.11
CA LEU A 62 11.04 -3.58 -2.45
C LEU A 62 10.08 -2.58 -3.09
N ILE A 63 9.33 -1.80 -2.32
CA ILE A 63 8.38 -0.82 -2.88
C ILE A 63 9.02 0.55 -3.07
N TYR A 64 9.74 1.06 -2.06
CA TYR A 64 10.12 2.47 -2.04
C TYR A 64 11.56 2.74 -2.53
N THR A 65 12.38 1.71 -2.73
CA THR A 65 13.73 1.89 -3.27
C THR A 65 13.71 1.93 -4.80
N PRO A 66 14.47 2.84 -5.46
CA PRO A 66 14.59 2.84 -6.92
C PRO A 66 15.03 1.48 -7.46
N GLY A 67 14.30 0.97 -8.47
CA GLY A 67 14.54 -0.36 -9.05
C GLY A 67 13.94 -1.53 -8.24
N GLY A 68 13.16 -1.24 -7.20
CA GLY A 68 12.36 -2.23 -6.48
C GLY A 68 11.27 -2.89 -7.33
N ASN A 69 10.63 -3.92 -6.76
CA ASN A 69 9.63 -4.74 -7.43
C ASN A 69 8.35 -4.82 -6.58
N VAL A 70 7.38 -3.95 -6.93
CA VAL A 70 6.08 -3.86 -6.24
C VAL A 70 5.34 -5.20 -6.24
N THR A 71 5.26 -5.86 -7.40
CA THR A 71 4.56 -7.14 -7.52
C THR A 71 5.17 -8.18 -6.58
N GLU A 72 6.50 -8.28 -6.56
CA GLU A 72 7.20 -9.19 -5.67
C GLU A 72 6.96 -8.86 -4.20
N ALA A 73 7.00 -7.57 -3.81
CA ALA A 73 6.72 -7.13 -2.44
C ALA A 73 5.35 -7.63 -1.96
N TYR A 74 4.30 -7.37 -2.75
CA TYR A 74 2.94 -7.75 -2.40
C TYR A 74 2.72 -9.26 -2.44
N LEU A 75 3.22 -9.96 -3.47
CA LEU A 75 3.07 -11.43 -3.55
C LEU A 75 3.84 -12.16 -2.45
N THR A 76 4.92 -11.57 -1.95
CA THR A 76 5.76 -12.16 -0.89
C THR A 76 5.18 -11.89 0.49
N TYR A 77 4.76 -10.64 0.77
CA TYR A 77 4.51 -10.20 2.15
C TYR A 77 3.06 -9.84 2.46
N VAL A 78 2.15 -9.76 1.49
CA VAL A 78 0.79 -9.23 1.71
C VAL A 78 -0.26 -10.31 1.50
N ALA A 79 -1.21 -10.40 2.44
CA ALA A 79 -2.36 -11.30 2.36
C ALA A 79 -3.21 -10.97 1.12
N GLU A 80 -3.78 -11.99 0.49
CA GLU A 80 -4.60 -11.79 -0.71
C GLU A 80 -5.82 -10.89 -0.46
N ASP A 81 -6.43 -11.06 0.71
CA ASP A 81 -7.63 -10.39 1.20
C ASP A 81 -7.34 -9.26 2.21
N TYR A 82 -6.11 -8.73 2.22
CA TYR A 82 -5.72 -7.71 3.18
C TYR A 82 -6.62 -6.45 3.09
N ILE A 83 -6.87 -5.84 4.24
CA ILE A 83 -7.79 -4.71 4.36
C ILE A 83 -7.07 -3.39 4.05
N GLN A 84 -7.67 -2.59 3.18
CA GLN A 84 -7.16 -1.27 2.75
C GLN A 84 -8.05 -0.16 3.28
N HIS A 85 -7.47 0.79 4.02
CA HIS A 85 -8.16 1.96 4.55
C HIS A 85 -7.95 3.23 3.73
N ASN A 86 -7.01 3.26 2.77
CA ASN A 86 -6.88 4.38 1.83
C ASN A 86 -8.22 4.54 1.07
N PRO A 87 -8.88 5.71 1.15
CA PRO A 87 -10.20 5.92 0.55
C PRO A 87 -10.20 5.86 -0.99
N ASN A 88 -9.02 5.91 -1.62
CA ASN A 88 -8.83 5.89 -3.07
C ASN A 88 -8.43 4.51 -3.61
N THR A 89 -8.36 3.47 -2.78
CA THR A 89 -7.95 2.13 -3.21
C THR A 89 -8.82 1.06 -2.54
N LEU A 90 -9.37 0.15 -3.33
CA LEU A 90 -10.16 -0.97 -2.81
C LEU A 90 -9.28 -1.95 -2.02
N SER A 91 -9.88 -2.67 -1.06
CA SER A 91 -9.20 -3.75 -0.34
C SER A 91 -8.79 -4.90 -1.25
N GLY A 92 -7.82 -5.71 -0.81
CA GLY A 92 -7.29 -6.86 -1.55
C GLY A 92 -5.97 -6.56 -2.27
N ARG A 93 -5.08 -7.56 -2.28
CA ARG A 93 -3.68 -7.43 -2.73
C ARG A 93 -3.55 -6.89 -4.16
N GLN A 94 -4.36 -7.41 -5.09
CA GLN A 94 -4.24 -7.04 -6.50
C GLN A 94 -4.59 -5.56 -6.73
N ASN A 95 -5.65 -5.05 -6.09
CA ASN A 95 -6.05 -3.65 -6.20
C ASN A 95 -4.93 -2.71 -5.80
N SER A 96 -4.14 -3.09 -4.79
CA SER A 96 -3.03 -2.27 -4.29
C SER A 96 -1.76 -2.40 -5.11
N ILE A 97 -1.49 -3.58 -5.68
CA ILE A 97 -0.46 -3.72 -6.71
C ILE A 97 -0.76 -2.76 -7.86
N ASP A 98 -2.00 -2.77 -8.36
CA ASP A 98 -2.42 -1.95 -9.49
C ASP A 98 -2.33 -0.45 -9.15
N ALA A 99 -2.80 -0.05 -7.97
CA ALA A 99 -2.76 1.34 -7.52
C ALA A 99 -1.32 1.88 -7.37
N VAL A 100 -0.42 1.12 -6.72
CA VAL A 100 0.98 1.52 -6.52
C VAL A 100 1.73 1.56 -7.86
N GLN A 101 1.51 0.59 -8.74
CA GLN A 101 2.11 0.61 -10.08
C GLN A 101 1.60 1.77 -10.91
N ALA A 102 0.31 2.13 -10.82
CA ALA A 102 -0.23 3.27 -11.54
C ALA A 102 0.47 4.58 -11.17
N VAL A 103 0.72 4.82 -9.87
CA VAL A 103 1.42 6.04 -9.44
C VAL A 103 2.90 6.04 -9.84
N ILE A 104 3.60 4.89 -9.75
CA ILE A 104 4.99 4.76 -10.21
C ILE A 104 5.09 4.99 -11.72
N ASN A 105 4.21 4.37 -12.51
CA ASN A 105 4.18 4.52 -13.96
C ASN A 105 3.82 5.95 -14.40
N ALA A 106 3.05 6.67 -13.59
CA ALA A 106 2.79 8.09 -13.79
C ALA A 106 4.04 8.96 -13.52
N GLY A 107 5.06 8.43 -12.85
CA GLY A 107 6.33 9.11 -12.57
C GLY A 107 6.52 9.50 -11.10
N ALA A 108 5.75 8.91 -10.17
CA ALA A 108 5.97 9.16 -8.75
C ALA A 108 7.33 8.62 -8.27
N THR A 109 7.97 9.33 -7.34
CA THR A 109 9.19 8.87 -6.66
C THR A 109 9.01 8.87 -5.16
N PHE A 110 9.66 7.93 -4.49
CA PHE A 110 9.58 7.72 -3.05
C PHE A 110 10.97 7.89 -2.43
N GLU A 111 11.00 8.47 -1.24
CA GLU A 111 12.18 8.54 -0.38
C GLU A 111 11.76 8.13 1.02
N ILE A 112 12.39 7.08 1.56
CA ILE A 112 12.18 6.65 2.93
C ILE A 112 12.92 7.62 3.85
N ILE A 113 12.18 8.27 4.74
CA ILE A 113 12.73 9.23 5.70
C ILE A 113 12.97 8.53 7.04
N ASN A 114 12.02 7.68 7.45
CA ASN A 114 12.16 6.85 8.64
C ASN A 114 11.27 5.61 8.52
N THR A 115 11.70 4.51 9.15
CA THR A 115 10.85 3.36 9.41
C THR A 115 10.92 2.96 10.88
N ALA A 116 9.79 2.56 11.44
CA ALA A 116 9.71 2.01 12.78
C ALA A 116 8.90 0.71 12.75
N PHE A 117 9.22 -0.19 13.70
CA PHE A 117 8.50 -1.43 13.87
C PHE A 117 8.38 -1.77 15.36
N GLU A 118 7.15 -1.84 15.84
CA GLU A 118 6.79 -2.09 17.24
C GLU A 118 5.63 -3.08 17.29
N ASP A 119 5.74 -4.11 18.14
CA ASP A 119 4.80 -5.22 18.22
C ASP A 119 4.49 -5.84 16.84
N ASP A 120 3.26 -5.73 16.35
CA ASP A 120 2.82 -6.17 15.03
C ASP A 120 2.58 -5.00 14.05
N TRP A 121 3.15 -3.83 14.32
CA TRP A 121 2.94 -2.60 13.54
C TRP A 121 4.22 -2.12 12.87
N GLY A 122 4.15 -1.95 11.55
CA GLY A 122 5.16 -1.26 10.75
C GLY A 122 4.71 0.16 10.39
N TYR A 123 5.64 1.10 10.46
CA TYR A 123 5.42 2.50 10.11
C TYR A 123 6.50 2.95 9.12
N ALA A 124 6.10 3.52 7.99
CA ALA A 124 7.01 4.11 7.03
C ALA A 124 6.66 5.58 6.83
N PHE A 125 7.57 6.48 7.23
CA PHE A 125 7.46 7.90 6.93
C PHE A 125 8.22 8.20 5.66
N LEU A 126 7.50 8.71 4.67
CA LEU A 126 7.98 8.89 3.31
C LEU A 126 7.87 10.35 2.89
N ARG A 127 8.79 10.72 2.00
CA ARG A 127 8.61 11.84 1.09
C ARG A 127 8.26 11.30 -0.29
N VAL A 128 7.12 11.71 -0.82
CA VAL A 128 6.64 11.29 -2.14
C VAL A 128 6.56 12.48 -3.07
N ASN A 129 7.19 12.40 -4.23
CA ASN A 129 7.00 13.38 -5.30
C ASN A 129 6.05 12.77 -6.33
N PHE A 130 4.78 13.18 -6.31
CA PHE A 130 3.81 12.77 -7.31
C PHE A 130 4.03 13.52 -8.63
N ALA A 131 3.85 12.82 -9.76
CA ALA A 131 3.97 13.43 -11.06
C ALA A 131 2.98 14.59 -11.25
N GLY A 132 3.50 15.74 -11.67
CA GLY A 132 2.69 16.96 -11.88
C GLY A 132 2.31 17.72 -10.61
N ALA A 133 2.61 17.20 -9.41
CA ALA A 133 2.42 17.95 -8.17
C ALA A 133 3.45 19.08 -8.04
N ALA A 134 3.01 20.23 -7.53
CA ALA A 134 3.88 21.39 -7.33
C ALA A 134 4.80 21.22 -6.11
N GLN A 135 4.37 20.41 -5.14
CA GLN A 135 5.05 20.20 -3.87
C GLN A 135 5.14 18.70 -3.54
N PRO A 136 6.19 18.26 -2.83
CA PRO A 136 6.24 16.91 -2.30
C PRO A 136 5.15 16.68 -1.24
N THR A 137 4.75 15.42 -1.09
CA THR A 137 3.77 14.97 -0.10
C THR A 137 4.43 14.13 0.98
N ALA A 138 4.13 14.43 2.23
CA ALA A 138 4.48 13.60 3.38
C ALA A 138 3.46 12.49 3.47
N VAL A 139 3.94 11.25 3.47
CA VAL A 139 3.08 10.07 3.60
C VAL A 139 3.55 9.27 4.80
N VAL A 140 2.62 8.87 5.66
CA VAL A 140 2.88 7.86 6.68
C VAL A 140 2.05 6.64 6.33
N ASP A 141 2.72 5.57 5.92
CA ASP A 141 2.10 4.26 5.74
C ASP A 141 2.19 3.50 7.05
N ILE A 142 1.07 2.93 7.47
CA ILE A 142 0.90 2.15 8.69
C ILE A 142 0.42 0.77 8.27
N LEU A 143 1.15 -0.27 8.66
CA LEU A 143 0.88 -1.65 8.26
C LEU A 143 0.71 -2.50 9.51
N ARG A 144 -0.43 -3.18 9.63
CA ARG A 144 -0.59 -4.22 10.65
C ARG A 144 -0.15 -5.56 10.08
N MET A 145 0.62 -6.27 10.87
CA MET A 145 1.14 -7.58 10.56
C MET A 145 0.43 -8.67 11.37
N ASN A 146 0.46 -9.88 10.84
CA ASN A 146 0.15 -11.10 11.56
C ASN A 146 1.26 -12.09 11.24
N GLY A 147 2.16 -12.32 12.21
CA GLY A 147 3.46 -12.91 11.92
C GLY A 147 4.18 -12.10 10.85
N SER A 148 4.78 -12.74 9.86
CA SER A 148 5.47 -12.05 8.77
C SER A 148 4.55 -11.58 7.62
N CYS A 149 3.23 -11.73 7.76
CA CYS A 149 2.25 -11.37 6.74
C CYS A 149 1.62 -10.02 7.04
N ILE A 150 1.62 -9.10 6.09
CA ILE A 150 0.88 -7.84 6.14
C ILE A 150 -0.58 -8.14 5.83
N VAL A 151 -1.46 -7.72 6.73
CA VAL A 151 -2.90 -8.05 6.67
C VAL A 151 -3.80 -6.81 6.63
N GLU A 152 -3.24 -5.63 6.87
CA GLU A 152 -4.00 -4.38 6.90
C GLU A 152 -3.09 -3.16 6.67
N HIS A 153 -3.63 -2.12 6.02
CA HIS A 153 -2.91 -0.89 5.70
C HIS A 153 -3.76 0.36 5.91
N TRP A 154 -3.13 1.40 6.45
CA TRP A 154 -3.62 2.77 6.46
C TRP A 154 -2.54 3.69 5.90
N ASP A 155 -2.96 4.80 5.30
CA ASP A 155 -2.08 5.92 5.02
C ASP A 155 -2.69 7.26 5.45
N VAL A 156 -1.80 8.22 5.68
CA VAL A 156 -2.15 9.63 5.80
C VAL A 156 -1.19 10.42 4.94
N MET A 157 -1.75 11.31 4.13
CA MET A 157 -1.00 12.11 3.16
C MET A 157 -1.19 13.60 3.44
N GLN A 158 -0.09 14.35 3.46
CA GLN A 158 -0.09 15.81 3.58
C GLN A 158 0.85 16.42 2.54
N GLU A 159 0.31 17.10 1.53
CA GLU A 159 1.12 17.90 0.63
C GLU A 159 1.82 19.02 1.41
N ARG A 160 3.12 19.24 1.16
CA ARG A 160 3.85 20.33 1.79
C ARG A 160 3.21 21.67 1.40
N PRO A 161 2.76 22.49 2.37
CA PRO A 161 2.22 23.80 2.05
C PRO A 161 3.28 24.67 1.36
N ALA A 162 2.91 25.32 0.26
CA ALA A 162 3.82 26.20 -0.48
C ALA A 162 4.35 27.38 0.37
N ASN A 163 3.58 27.80 1.38
CA ASN A 163 3.87 28.87 2.32
C ASN A 163 4.08 28.35 3.74
N ALA A 164 4.84 27.27 3.90
CA ALA A 164 5.16 26.70 5.22
C ALA A 164 5.73 27.78 6.16
N THR A 165 5.12 27.93 7.33
CA THR A 165 5.51 28.92 8.35
C THR A 165 6.50 28.36 9.38
N ASN A 166 6.60 27.02 9.47
CA ASN A 166 7.56 26.36 10.34
C ASN A 166 8.98 26.54 9.75
N PRO A 167 9.96 27.05 10.52
CA PRO A 167 11.33 27.23 10.04
C PRO A 167 12.10 25.92 9.86
N ILE A 168 11.59 24.79 10.36
CA ILE A 168 12.19 23.46 10.20
C ILE A 168 11.56 22.77 9.00
N ALA A 169 12.39 22.11 8.19
CA ALA A 169 11.94 21.35 7.04
C ALA A 169 11.01 20.20 7.47
N MET A 170 9.99 19.90 6.64
CA MET A 170 9.05 18.80 6.87
C MET A 170 9.74 17.42 6.91
N TRP A 171 10.89 17.30 6.24
CA TRP A 171 11.79 16.16 6.31
C TRP A 171 13.18 16.70 6.65
N SER A 172 13.79 16.21 7.73
CA SER A 172 15.06 16.69 8.29
C SER A 172 15.92 15.54 8.78
#